data_AF-A0A5C6BRH6-F1
#
_entry.id   AF-A0A5C6BRH6-F1
#
_cell.length_a   1.000
_cell.length_b   1.000
_cell.length_c   1.000
_cell.angle_alpha   90.00
_cell.angle_beta   90.00
_cell.angle_gamma   90.00
#
_symmetry.space_group_name_H-M   'P 1'
#
loop_
_entity.id
_entity.type
_entity.pdbx_description
1 polymer ?
#
loop_
_entity_poly.entity_id
_entity_poly.type
_entity_poly.pdbx_seq_one_letter_code
_entity_poly.pdbx_strand_id
1 'polypeptide(L)' 'MGCVERDREMKRRRKRREKLQKLRKVYAKAASDGEKAELLAKARKISPLFSFDE' A
#
# COMPACT_ATOMS: atom_id res chain seq x y z
N MET A 1 10.35 28.73 -5.23
CA MET A 1 9.77 27.79 -4.24
C MET A 1 9.10 26.55 -4.88
N GLY A 2 9.47 26.08 -6.08
CA GLY A 2 8.76 24.99 -6.79
C GLY A 2 9.31 23.56 -6.61
N CYS A 3 10.41 23.38 -5.87
CA CYS A 3 10.99 22.06 -5.59
C CYS A 3 10.39 21.39 -4.36
N VAL A 4 10.07 22.16 -3.31
CA VAL A 4 9.69 21.60 -2.00
C VAL A 4 8.33 20.89 -2.05
N GLU A 5 7.36 21.42 -2.80
CA GLU A 5 6.03 20.81 -2.93
C GLU A 5 6.06 19.51 -3.74
N ARG A 6 6.80 19.52 -4.86
CA ARG A 6 7.05 18.29 -5.65
C ARG A 6 7.78 17.24 -4.83
N ASP A 7 8.77 17.63 -4.04
CA ASP A 7 9.51 16.68 -3.19
C ASP A 7 8.62 16.09 -2.09
N ARG A 8 7.78 16.92 -1.45
CA ARG A 8 6.77 16.46 -0.48
C ARG A 8 5.77 15.50 -1.12
N GLU A 9 5.31 15.77 -2.33
CA GLU A 9 4.42 14.87 -3.06
C GLU A 9 5.11 13.54 -3.39
N MET A 10 6.35 13.59 -3.91
CA MET A 10 7.14 12.40 -4.20
C MET A 10 7.38 11.57 -2.94
N LYS A 11 7.66 12.21 -1.79
CA LYS A 11 7.78 11.54 -0.49
C LYS A 11 6.47 10.88 -0.07
N ARG A 12 5.31 11.53 -0.26
CA ARG A 12 3.99 10.93 0.00
C ARG A 12 3.71 9.73 -0.92
N ARG A 13 4.07 9.82 -2.21
CA ARG A 13 3.93 8.72 -3.18
C ARG A 13 4.82 7.53 -2.80
N ARG A 14 6.10 7.78 -2.47
CA ARG A 14 7.05 6.75 -2.00
C ARG A 14 6.53 6.04 -0.74
N LYS A 15 6.12 6.81 0.27
CA LYS A 15 5.58 6.25 1.53
C LYS A 15 4.33 5.40 1.30
N ARG A 16 3.45 5.78 0.37
CA ARG A 16 2.29 4.97 -0.03
C ARG A 16 2.73 3.65 -0.67
N ARG A 17 3.66 3.68 -1.64
CA ARG A 17 4.22 2.48 -2.28
C ARG A 17 4.87 1.54 -1.28
N GLU A 18 5.69 2.06 -0.36
CA GLU A 18 6.34 1.25 0.67
C GLU A 18 5.34 0.54 1.59
N LYS A 19 4.27 1.23 2.01
CA LYS A 19 3.20 0.62 2.81
C LYS A 19 2.49 -0.51 2.04
N LEU A 20 2.18 -0.29 0.77
CA LEU A 20 1.54 -1.30 -0.08
C LEU A 20 2.47 -2.51 -0.32
N GLN A 21 3.76 -2.29 -0.52
CA GLN A 21 4.75 -3.38 -0.63
C GLN A 21 4.87 -4.20 0.66
N LYS A 22 4.85 -3.55 1.83
CA LYS A 22 4.83 -4.26 3.11
C LYS A 22 3.59 -5.13 3.23
N LEU A 23 2.41 -4.59 2.91
CA LEU A 23 1.17 -5.35 2.91
C LEU A 23 1.20 -6.50 1.89
N ARG A 24 1.80 -6.32 0.70
CA ARG A 24 2.01 -7.40 -0.29
C ARG A 24 2.84 -8.54 0.30
N LYS A 25 3.95 -8.23 0.98
CA LYS A 25 4.81 -9.24 1.62
C LYS A 25 4.09 -10.02 2.73
N VAL A 26 3.24 -9.34 3.49
CA VAL A 26 2.45 -9.99 4.55
C VAL A 26 1.33 -10.82 3.93
N TYR A 27 0.65 -10.32 2.91
CA TYR A 27 -0.40 -11.05 2.18
C TYR A 27 0.12 -12.33 1.54
N ALA A 28 1.31 -12.29 0.94
CA ALA A 28 1.96 -13.47 0.37
C ALA A 28 2.33 -14.54 1.41
N LYS A 29 2.49 -14.15 2.69
CA LYS A 29 2.79 -15.07 3.80
C LYS A 29 1.54 -15.52 4.56
N ALA A 30 0.42 -14.83 4.39
CA ALA A 30 -0.82 -15.13 5.09
C ALA A 30 -1.41 -16.46 4.58
N ALA A 31 -1.65 -17.40 5.48
CA ALA A 31 -2.23 -18.70 5.16
C ALA A 31 -3.77 -18.68 5.27
N SER A 32 -4.32 -17.85 6.16
CA SER A 32 -5.75 -17.77 6.40
C SER A 32 -6.46 -16.80 5.46
N ASP A 33 -7.64 -17.20 4.98
CA ASP A 33 -8.49 -16.38 4.12
C ASP A 33 -8.99 -15.11 4.85
N GLY A 34 -9.23 -15.22 6.16
CA GLY A 34 -9.60 -14.09 7.00
C GLY A 34 -8.49 -13.02 7.08
N GLU A 35 -7.24 -13.46 7.26
CA GLU A 35 -6.09 -12.55 7.31
C GLU A 35 -5.87 -11.86 5.94
N LYS A 36 -6.08 -12.59 4.84
CA LYS A 36 -6.03 -12.04 3.48
C LYS A 36 -7.08 -10.95 3.27
N ALA A 37 -8.32 -11.17 3.73
CA ALA A 37 -9.39 -10.18 3.66
C ALA A 37 -9.08 -8.91 4.47
N GLU A 38 -8.53 -9.06 5.68
CA GLU A 38 -8.12 -7.92 6.51
C GLU A 38 -6.99 -7.11 5.89
N LEU A 39 -6.01 -7.80 5.30
CA LEU A 39 -4.89 -7.16 4.60
C LEU A 39 -5.37 -6.43 3.34
N LEU A 40 -6.35 -6.98 2.62
CA LEU A 40 -7.02 -6.32 1.50
C LEU A 40 -7.74 -5.06 1.93
N ALA A 41 -8.52 -5.12 3.02
CA ALA A 41 -9.21 -3.95 3.57
C ALA A 41 -8.21 -2.86 3.97
N LYS A 42 -7.09 -3.23 4.60
CA LYS A 42 -6.00 -2.30 4.96
C LYS A 42 -5.36 -1.66 3.71
N ALA A 43 -5.17 -2.43 2.64
CA ALA A 43 -4.60 -1.92 1.40
C ALA A 43 -5.58 -0.97 0.67
N ARG A 44 -6.87 -1.32 0.61
CA ARG A 44 -7.92 -0.50 -0.02
C ARG A 44 -8.12 0.86 0.66
N LYS A 45 -7.91 0.95 1.98
CA LYS A 45 -7.89 2.24 2.71
C LYS A 45 -6.77 3.18 2.23
N ILE A 46 -5.63 2.63 1.78
CA ILE A 46 -4.48 3.41 1.31
C ILE A 46 -4.64 3.77 -0.17
N SER A 47 -5.17 2.84 -0.95
CA SER A 47 -5.41 2.99 -2.39
C SER A 47 -6.69 2.23 -2.75
N PRO A 48 -7.80 2.92 -3.06
CA PRO A 48 -9.11 2.31 -3.24
C PRO A 48 -9.16 1.21 -4.30
N LEU A 49 -8.36 1.37 -5.37
CA LEU A 49 -8.29 0.47 -6.51
C LEU A 49 -7.17 -0.57 -6.40
N PHE A 50 -6.53 -0.71 -5.23
CA PHE A 50 -5.42 -1.63 -5.07
C PHE A 50 -5.90 -3.07 -4.90
N SER A 51 -5.38 -3.95 -5.76
CA SER A 51 -5.51 -5.40 -5.65
C SER A 51 -4.14 -6.04 -5.42
N PHE A 52 -4.12 -7.15 -4.70
CA PHE A 52 -2.92 -7.99 -4.58
C PHE A 52 -2.76 -8.97 -5.77
N ASP A 53 -3.78 -9.07 -6.62
CA ASP A 53 -3.91 -10.06 -7.71
C ASP A 53 -3.17 -9.67 -9.01
N GLU A 54 -2.11 -8.86 -8.91
CA GLU A 54 -1.28 -8.39 -10.04
C GLU A 54 0.18 -8.22 -9.62
#